data_AF-A0A931R201-F1
#
_entry.id   AF-A0A931R201-F1
#
_cell.length_a   1.000
_cell.length_b   1.000
_cell.length_c   1.000
_cell.angle_alpha   90.00
_cell.angle_beta   90.00
_cell.angle_gamma   90.00
#
_symmetry.space_group_name_H-M   'P 1'
#
loop_
_entity.id
_entity.type
_entity.pdbx_description
1 polymer ?
#
loop_
_entity_poly.entity_id
_entity_poly.type
_entity_poly.pdbx_seq_one_letter_code
_entity_poly.pdbx_strand_id
1 'polypeptide(L)'
;MPRIIPTDRHTLDEVAQAVVMGERGLGHELDRIADDMARLMLNRLAASGAPGFHRVAREQWYAPRHWQAISARYSADMLKAILSRVDKYLAAFAQKAKDA
;
A
#
# COMPACT_ATOMS: atom_id res chain seq x y z
N MET A 1 5.47 -12.70 18.32
CA MET A 1 4.04 -12.33 18.27
C MET A 1 3.62 -12.33 16.82
N PRO A 2 2.71 -13.22 16.37
CA PRO A 2 2.24 -13.19 15.00
C PRO A 2 1.51 -11.86 14.78
N ARG A 3 1.94 -11.08 13.78
CA ARG A 3 1.28 -9.82 13.39
C ARG A 3 -0.14 -10.13 12.93
N ILE A 4 -1.07 -9.22 13.21
CA ILE A 4 -2.45 -9.37 12.78
C ILE A 4 -2.45 -9.35 11.26
N ILE A 5 -2.78 -10.49 10.65
CA ILE A 5 -3.01 -10.58 9.21
C ILE A 5 -4.44 -10.07 9.01
N PRO A 6 -4.65 -8.94 8.29
CA PRO A 6 -5.99 -8.57 7.86
C PRO A 6 -6.47 -9.64 6.89
N THR A 7 -7.30 -10.56 7.39
CA THR A 7 -7.89 -11.64 6.61
C THR A 7 -9.27 -11.29 6.09
N ASP A 8 -9.94 -10.32 6.70
CA ASP A 8 -11.24 -9.87 6.23
C ASP A 8 -11.09 -8.88 5.07
N ARG A 9 -12.03 -8.97 4.14
CA ARG A 9 -12.01 -8.19 2.90
C ARG A 9 -12.12 -6.68 3.17
N HIS A 10 -12.82 -6.26 4.22
CA HIS A 10 -13.08 -4.86 4.48
C HIS A 10 -11.79 -4.16 4.92
N THR A 11 -11.08 -4.75 5.89
CA THR A 11 -9.79 -4.24 6.34
C THR A 11 -8.75 -4.22 5.21
N LEU A 12 -8.74 -5.25 4.34
CA LEU A 12 -7.88 -5.26 3.16
C LEU A 12 -8.19 -4.13 2.17
N ASP A 13 -9.48 -3.85 1.95
CA ASP A 13 -9.94 -2.79 1.06
C ASP A 13 -9.62 -1.40 1.67
N GLU A 14 -9.78 -1.22 2.99
CA GLU A 14 -9.40 0.02 3.70
C GLU A 14 -7.89 0.29 3.65
N VAL A 15 -7.07 -0.73 3.93
CA VAL A 15 -5.60 -0.61 3.80
C VAL A 15 -5.22 -0.27 2.37
N ALA A 16 -5.83 -0.94 1.38
CA ALA A 16 -5.53 -0.66 -0.03
C ALA A 16 -5.92 0.77 -0.43
N GLN A 17 -7.05 1.27 0.05
CA GLN A 17 -7.45 2.66 -0.17
C GLN A 17 -6.49 3.63 0.51
N ALA A 18 -6.07 3.37 1.76
CA ALA A 18 -5.08 4.18 2.45
C ALA A 18 -3.72 4.22 1.74
N VAL A 19 -3.30 3.12 1.11
CA VAL A 19 -2.09 3.07 0.26
C VAL A 19 -2.22 3.99 -0.95
N VAL A 20 -3.35 3.99 -1.65
CA VAL A 20 -3.54 4.80 -2.86
C VAL A 20 -3.78 6.27 -2.53
N MET A 21 -4.61 6.55 -1.52
CA MET A 21 -5.08 7.90 -1.18
C MET A 21 -4.17 8.63 -0.20
N GLY A 22 -3.31 7.92 0.53
CA GLY A 22 -2.47 8.56 1.54
C GLY A 22 -3.14 8.78 2.90
N GLU A 23 -4.34 8.24 3.11
CA GLU A 23 -5.18 8.47 4.31
C GLU A 23 -4.67 7.74 5.57
N ARG A 24 -4.55 8.46 6.70
CA ARG A 24 -4.22 7.86 8.01
C ARG A 24 -5.48 7.60 8.84
N GLY A 25 -5.35 6.83 9.92
CA GLY A 25 -6.42 6.66 10.91
C GLY A 25 -7.01 5.26 11.00
N LEU A 26 -6.40 4.28 10.31
CA LEU A 26 -6.77 2.86 10.43
C LEU A 26 -6.20 2.20 11.71
N GLY A 27 -5.47 2.97 12.52
CA GLY A 27 -4.73 2.47 13.67
C GLY A 27 -3.28 2.12 13.32
N HIS A 28 -2.41 2.12 14.33
CA HIS A 28 -0.96 2.08 14.15
C HIS A 28 -0.44 0.90 13.32
N GLU A 29 -1.06 -0.28 13.44
CA GLU A 29 -0.62 -1.47 12.70
C GLU A 29 -1.04 -1.42 11.23
N LEU A 30 -2.29 -1.06 10.94
CA LEU A 30 -2.81 -0.94 9.58
C LEU A 30 -2.17 0.23 8.83
N ASP A 31 -1.95 1.37 9.49
CA ASP A 31 -1.21 2.49 8.91
C ASP A 31 0.25 2.10 8.59
N ARG A 32 0.88 1.26 9.42
CA ARG A 32 2.22 0.74 9.13
C ARG A 32 2.21 -0.23 7.94
N ILE A 33 1.20 -1.08 7.82
CA ILE A 33 1.03 -1.95 6.65
C ILE A 33 0.86 -1.09 5.40
N ALA A 34 0.02 -0.06 5.45
CA ALA A 34 -0.17 0.85 4.32
C ALA A 34 1.13 1.58 3.94
N ASP A 35 1.91 2.06 4.92
CA ASP A 35 3.21 2.70 4.67
C ASP A 35 4.22 1.67 4.07
N ASP A 36 4.30 0.45 4.60
CA ASP A 36 5.15 -0.63 4.05
C ASP A 36 4.75 -0.97 2.60
N MET A 37 3.46 -1.09 2.29
CA MET A 37 2.96 -1.36 0.93
C MET A 37 3.21 -0.20 -0.03
N ALA A 38 3.00 1.04 0.42
CA ALA A 38 3.28 2.23 -0.37
C ALA A 38 4.76 2.33 -0.73
N ARG A 39 5.68 1.94 0.18
CA ARG A 39 7.13 1.85 -0.12
C ARG A 39 7.42 0.84 -1.23
N LEU A 40 6.78 -0.34 -1.20
CA LEU A 40 6.97 -1.36 -2.25
C LEU A 40 6.46 -0.87 -3.61
N MET A 41 5.42 -0.04 -3.60
CA MET A 41 4.71 0.43 -4.80
C MET A 41 5.07 1.88 -5.18
N LEU A 42 6.12 2.47 -4.61
CA LEU A 42 6.46 3.88 -4.75
C LEU A 42 6.48 4.32 -6.22
N ASN A 43 7.19 3.58 -7.07
CA ASN A 43 7.29 3.87 -8.52
C ASN A 43 5.91 3.82 -9.21
N ARG A 44 5.04 2.88 -8.82
CA ARG A 44 3.73 2.68 -9.44
C ARG A 44 2.73 3.75 -9.00
N LEU A 45 2.77 4.13 -7.71
CA LEU A 45 1.98 5.23 -7.17
C LEU A 45 2.39 6.56 -7.81
N ALA A 46 3.70 6.82 -7.93
CA ALA A 46 4.23 8.00 -8.61
C ALA A 46 3.79 8.06 -10.08
N ALA A 47 3.95 6.96 -10.82
CA ALA A 47 3.56 6.88 -12.24
C ALA A 47 2.05 7.08 -12.45
N SER A 48 1.23 6.72 -11.47
CA SER A 48 -0.22 6.86 -11.52
C SER A 48 -0.72 8.21 -10.97
N GLY A 49 0.17 9.08 -10.50
CA GLY A 49 -0.20 10.34 -9.83
C GLY A 49 -0.99 10.15 -8.53
N ALA A 50 -0.88 8.97 -7.90
CA ALA A 50 -1.66 8.64 -6.71
C ALA A 50 -1.13 9.42 -5.48
N PRO A 51 -2.00 10.08 -4.67
CA PRO A 51 -1.57 10.89 -3.54
C PRO A 51 -0.79 10.13 -2.48
N GLY A 52 -1.05 8.82 -2.35
CA GLY A 52 -0.36 7.92 -1.44
C GLY A 52 1.15 7.86 -1.63
N PHE A 53 1.67 8.22 -2.81
CA PHE A 53 3.11 8.44 -3.03
C PHE A 53 3.70 9.41 -2.00
N HIS A 54 3.00 10.51 -1.65
CA HIS A 54 3.51 11.54 -0.75
C HIS A 54 3.75 11.05 0.68
N ARG A 55 3.10 9.96 1.12
CA ARG A 55 3.36 9.35 2.43
C ARG A 55 4.80 8.86 2.56
N VAL A 56 5.35 8.34 1.47
CA VAL A 56 6.61 7.58 1.43
C VAL A 56 7.65 8.24 0.53
N ALA A 57 7.29 9.31 -0.18
CA ALA A 57 8.17 10.06 -1.08
C ALA A 57 9.40 10.66 -0.39
N ARG A 58 9.35 10.86 0.94
CA ARG A 58 10.49 11.35 1.74
C ARG A 58 11.51 10.26 2.05
N GLU A 59 11.17 9.00 1.84
CA GLU A 59 12.06 7.88 2.08
C GLU A 59 12.89 7.61 0.82
N GLN A 60 14.19 7.38 1.01
CA GLN A 60 15.14 7.24 -0.08
C GLN A 60 14.64 6.24 -1.13
N TRP A 61 14.57 6.74 -2.36
CA TRP A 61 14.19 6.01 -3.55
C TRP A 61 15.03 4.73 -3.64
N TYR A 62 14.36 3.59 -3.62
CA TYR A 62 14.94 2.28 -3.91
C TYR A 62 15.93 1.73 -2.86
N ALA A 63 15.39 1.04 -1.86
CA ALA A 63 16.19 0.12 -1.05
C ALA A 63 15.67 -1.31 -1.27
N PRO A 64 16.40 -2.19 -1.96
CA PRO A 64 16.13 -3.64 -1.97
C PRO A 64 15.96 -4.22 -0.55
N ARG A 65 16.58 -3.56 0.44
CA ARG A 65 16.43 -3.82 1.87
C ARG A 65 15.00 -3.66 2.39
N HIS A 66 14.20 -2.77 1.81
CA HIS A 66 12.78 -2.62 2.17
C HIS A 66 11.97 -3.84 1.76
N TRP A 67 12.16 -4.34 0.53
CA TRP A 67 11.49 -5.56 0.09
C TRP A 67 11.83 -6.74 1.01
N GLN A 68 13.11 -6.94 1.33
CA GLN A 68 13.54 -8.01 2.23
C GLN A 68 12.98 -7.85 3.65
N ALA A 69 13.01 -6.65 4.22
CA ALA A 69 12.48 -6.38 5.55
C ALA A 69 10.95 -6.57 5.62
N ILE A 70 10.22 -6.20 4.57
CA ILE A 70 8.76 -6.30 4.51
C ILE A 70 8.33 -7.74 4.24
N SER A 71 8.99 -8.46 3.33
CA SER A 71 8.74 -9.89 3.10
C SER A 71 9.12 -10.78 4.28
N ALA A 72 10.03 -10.34 5.16
CA ALA A 72 10.28 -11.01 6.44
C ALA A 72 9.19 -10.75 7.50
N ARG A 73 8.39 -9.68 7.34
CA ARG A 73 7.35 -9.27 8.30
C ARG A 73 5.97 -9.81 7.97
N TYR A 74 5.68 -10.10 6.71
CA TYR A 74 4.35 -10.48 6.22
C TYR A 74 4.43 -11.75 5.39
N SER A 75 3.39 -12.58 5.45
CA SER A 75 3.30 -13.76 4.59
C SER A 75 3.13 -13.36 3.12
N ALA A 76 3.60 -14.22 2.21
CA ALA A 76 3.46 -13.99 0.78
C ALA A 76 1.99 -13.86 0.36
N ASP A 77 1.09 -14.65 0.95
CA ASP A 77 -0.35 -14.62 0.66
C ASP A 77 -1.00 -13.30 1.08
N MET A 78 -0.62 -12.76 2.24
CA MET A 78 -1.10 -11.46 2.72
C MET A 78 -0.64 -10.34 1.79
N LEU A 79 0.64 -10.33 1.43
CA LEU A 79 1.18 -9.34 0.49
C LEU A 79 0.46 -9.42 -0.86
N LYS A 80 0.26 -10.63 -1.39
CA LYS A 80 -0.47 -10.84 -2.65
C LYS A 80 -1.92 -10.37 -2.57
N ALA A 81 -2.61 -10.63 -1.47
CA ALA A 81 -3.98 -10.18 -1.26
C ALA A 81 -4.08 -8.65 -1.25
N ILE A 82 -3.20 -7.97 -0.52
CA ILE A 82 -3.19 -6.50 -0.45
C ILE A 82 -2.81 -5.90 -1.81
N LEU A 83 -1.78 -6.42 -2.48
CA LEU A 83 -1.36 -5.95 -3.80
C LEU A 83 -2.50 -6.04 -4.82
N SER A 84 -3.24 -7.15 -4.83
CA SER A 84 -4.37 -7.31 -5.74
C SER A 84 -5.47 -6.26 -5.49
N ARG A 85 -5.69 -5.83 -4.24
CA ARG A 85 -6.64 -4.77 -3.91
C ARG A 85 -6.10 -3.40 -4.29
N VAL A 86 -4.85 -3.09 -3.96
CA VAL A 86 -4.23 -1.82 -4.32
C VAL A 86 -4.26 -1.61 -5.83
N ASP A 87 -3.97 -2.64 -6.62
CA ASP A 87 -4.02 -2.57 -8.08
C ASP A 87 -5.41 -2.21 -8.61
N LYS A 88 -6.47 -2.77 -8.00
CA LYS A 88 -7.85 -2.43 -8.34
C LYS A 88 -8.15 -0.96 -8.02
N TYR A 89 -7.79 -0.49 -6.84
CA TYR A 89 -8.01 0.90 -6.44
C TYR A 89 -7.19 1.89 -7.27
N LEU A 90 -5.96 1.52 -7.61
CA LEU A 90 -5.06 2.32 -8.42
C LEU A 90 -5.58 2.44 -9.86
N ALA A 91 -6.07 1.34 -10.45
CA ALA A 91 -6.71 1.38 -11.76
C ALA A 91 -7.97 2.25 -11.77
N ALA A 92 -8.81 2.14 -10.74
CA ALA A 92 -9.99 2.97 -10.58
C ALA A 92 -9.62 4.47 -10.41
N PHE A 93 -8.57 4.77 -9.64
CA PHE A 93 -8.05 6.12 -9.48
C PHE A 93 -7.54 6.69 -10.80
N ALA A 94 -6.71 5.94 -11.52
CA ALA A 94 -6.16 6.36 -12.80
C ALA A 94 -7.25 6.57 -13.87
N GLN A 95 -8.32 5.77 -13.84
CA GLN A 95 -9.47 5.96 -14.72
C GLN A 95 -10.21 7.26 -14.40
N LYS A 96 -10.53 7.51 -13.13
CA LYS A 96 -11.16 8.77 -12.70
C LYS A 96 -10.33 10.01 -13.04
N ALA A 97 -9.01 9.91 -12.96
CA ALA A 97 -8.11 11.02 -13.31
C ALA A 97 -8.06 11.32 -14.81
N LYS A 98 -8.42 10.36 -15.69
CA LYS A 98 -8.54 10.58 -17.13
C LYS A 98 -9.90 11.18 -17.53
N ASP A 99 -10.92 10.89 -16.74
CA ASP A 99 -12.30 11.31 -17.00
C ASP A 99 -12.62 12.71 -16.44
N ALA A 100 -11.68 13.31 -15.68
CA ALA A 100 -11.78 14.63 -15.04
C ALA A 100 -11.00 15.69 -15.83
#